data_AF-A0A7Y3G7F3-F1
#
_entry.id   AF-A0A7Y3G7F3-F1
#
_cell.length_a   1.000
_cell.length_b   1.000
_cell.length_c   1.000
_cell.angle_alpha   90.00
_cell.angle_beta   90.00
_cell.angle_gamma   90.00
#
_symmetry.space_group_name_H-M   'P 1'
#
loop_
_entity.id
_entity.type
_entity.pdbx_description
1 polymer ?
#
loop_
_entity_poly.entity_id
_entity_poly.type
_entity_poly.pdbx_seq_one_letter_code
_entity_poly.pdbx_strand_id
1 'polypeptide(L)'
;LILVDTKFEFGINKDGMIVLIDEIHSPVSSRYFYAEGYEERQERGEAQKQLSKEFVRQWLISNGFQGLEGQTVPEMSDAYIETVSERYIELYENITGETFVKGDVGNIQERIESNVLDYLNTSN
;
A
#
# COMPACT_ATOMS: atom_id res chain seq x y z
N LEU A 1 -3.10 12.20 -10.77
CA LEU A 1 -3.81 10.95 -10.39
C LEU A 1 -5.28 11.27 -10.12
N ILE A 2 -6.18 10.30 -10.27
CA ILE A 2 -7.60 10.41 -9.93
C ILE A 2 -7.85 9.46 -8.75
N LEU A 3 -8.34 9.99 -7.62
CA LEU A 3 -8.82 9.16 -6.51
C LEU A 3 -10.21 8.63 -6.85
N VAL A 4 -10.32 7.33 -7.11
CA VAL A 4 -11.57 6.68 -7.54
C VAL A 4 -12.45 6.35 -6.34
N ASP A 5 -11.83 5.77 -5.31
CA ASP A 5 -12.45 5.44 -4.04
C ASP A 5 -11.38 5.22 -2.97
N THR A 6 -11.82 5.27 -1.72
CA THR A 6 -11.01 5.01 -0.55
C THR A 6 -11.85 4.47 0.61
N LYS A 7 -11.23 3.67 1.47
CA LYS A 7 -11.81 3.17 2.72
C LYS A 7 -11.27 3.99 3.88
N PHE A 8 -12.17 4.53 4.70
CA PHE A 8 -11.84 5.16 5.97
C PHE A 8 -12.28 4.29 7.14
N GLU A 9 -11.55 4.34 8.24
CA GLU A 9 -11.97 3.78 9.53
C GLU A 9 -12.09 4.90 10.56
N PHE A 10 -13.13 4.84 11.38
CA PHE A 10 -13.40 5.84 12.40
C PHE A 10 -13.56 5.19 13.77
N GLY A 11 -12.93 5.78 14.78
CA GLY A 11 -13.09 5.42 16.19
C GLY A 11 -13.86 6.50 16.95
N ILE A 12 -14.23 6.19 18.20
CA ILE A 12 -14.78 7.16 19.15
C ILE A 12 -13.78 7.26 20.31
N ASN A 13 -13.28 8.47 20.59
CA ASN A 13 -12.34 8.68 21.69
C ASN A 13 -13.05 8.77 23.06
N LYS A 14 -12.29 8.95 24.14
CA LYS A 14 -12.83 8.99 25.51
C LYS A 14 -13.83 10.14 25.77
N ASP A 15 -13.72 11.22 24.99
CA ASP A 15 -14.59 12.39 25.08
C ASP A 15 -15.84 12.26 24.18
N GLY A 16 -16.02 11.10 23.53
CA GLY A 16 -17.14 10.86 22.62
C GLY A 16 -16.96 11.45 21.22
N MET A 17 -15.77 11.93 20.87
CA MET A 17 -15.49 12.50 19.55
C MET A 17 -15.17 11.40 18.53
N ILE A 18 -15.75 11.52 17.33
CA ILE A 18 -15.37 10.71 16.18
C ILE A 18 -13.97 11.13 15.73
N VAL A 19 -13.06 10.17 15.67
CA VAL A 19 -11.68 10.35 15.20
C VAL A 19 -11.43 9.46 14.00
N LEU A 20 -10.73 10.02 13.01
CA LEU A 20 -10.19 9.24 11.91
C LEU A 20 -9.02 8.41 12.44
N ILE A 21 -9.06 7.11 12.16
CA ILE A 21 -8.02 6.16 12.55
C ILE A 21 -7.49 5.45 11.30
N ASP A 22 -6.59 4.49 11.50
CA ASP A 22 -5.98 3.70 10.42
C ASP A 22 -5.24 4.60 9.41
N GLU A 23 -5.06 4.14 8.18
CA GLU A 23 -4.39 4.84 7.09
C GLU A 23 -5.36 5.62 6.20
N ILE A 24 -4.86 6.68 5.57
CA ILE A 24 -5.62 7.55 4.67
C ILE A 24 -4.88 7.63 3.35
N HIS A 25 -5.63 7.49 2.25
CA HIS A 25 -5.12 7.82 0.90
C HIS A 25 -3.90 7.00 0.47
N SER A 26 -3.66 5.84 1.09
CA SER A 26 -2.58 4.93 0.75
C SER A 26 -2.94 4.04 -0.45
N PRO A 27 -1.96 3.38 -1.11
CA PRO A 27 -2.23 2.41 -2.20
C PRO A 27 -3.04 1.18 -1.76
N VAL A 28 -3.19 1.00 -0.44
CA VAL A 28 -3.85 -0.14 0.18
C VAL A 28 -5.33 0.15 0.39
N SER A 29 -5.63 1.33 0.95
CA SER A 29 -6.99 1.75 1.27
C SER A 29 -7.70 2.42 0.09
N SER A 30 -6.95 2.80 -0.95
CA SER A 30 -7.46 3.65 -2.04
C SER A 30 -7.10 3.10 -3.42
N ARG A 31 -7.98 3.38 -4.40
CA ARG A 31 -7.70 3.16 -5.82
C ARG A 31 -7.39 4.47 -6.51
N TYR A 32 -6.18 4.60 -7.03
CA TYR A 32 -5.77 5.73 -7.86
C TYR A 32 -5.66 5.33 -9.31
N PHE A 33 -6.30 6.07 -10.20
CA PHE A 33 -6.10 5.95 -11.64
C PHE A 33 -5.17 7.03 -12.16
N TYR A 34 -4.45 6.75 -13.24
CA TYR A 34 -3.75 7.81 -13.97
C TYR A 34 -4.78 8.69 -14.66
N ALA A 35 -4.63 10.00 -14.53
CA ALA A 35 -5.49 10.95 -15.23
C ALA A 35 -5.21 10.93 -16.74
N GLU A 36 -3.94 10.76 -17.10
CA GLU A 36 -3.51 10.61 -18.48
C GLU A 36 -4.10 9.34 -19.11
N GLY A 37 -4.84 9.51 -20.20
CA GLY A 37 -5.50 8.42 -20.93
C GLY A 37 -6.74 7.84 -20.24
N TYR A 38 -7.22 8.41 -19.14
CA TYR A 38 -8.41 7.92 -18.44
C TYR A 38 -9.66 7.93 -19.35
N GLU A 39 -9.95 9.08 -19.97
CA GLU A 39 -11.13 9.27 -20.83
C GLU A 39 -11.09 8.33 -22.05
N GLU A 40 -9.95 8.25 -22.74
CA GLU A 40 -9.80 7.38 -23.92
C GLU A 40 -10.05 5.91 -23.57
N ARG A 41 -9.47 5.42 -22.47
CA ARG A 41 -9.70 4.04 -21.99
C ARG A 41 -11.15 3.82 -21.61
N GLN A 42 -11.77 4.83 -20.98
CA GLN A 42 -13.16 4.75 -20.58
C GLN A 42 -14.10 4.65 -21.79
N GLU A 43 -13.89 5.46 -22.82
CA GLU A 43 -14.65 5.43 -24.08
C GLU A 43 -14.46 4.10 -24.83
N ARG A 44 -13.26 3.52 -24.76
CA ARG A 44 -12.94 2.23 -25.39
C ARG A 44 -13.37 1.01 -24.56
N GLY A 45 -13.87 1.22 -23.34
CA GLY A 45 -14.22 0.12 -22.41
C GLY A 45 -13.00 -0.68 -21.93
N GLU A 46 -11.82 -0.06 -21.89
CA GLU A 46 -10.56 -0.70 -21.49
C GLU A 46 -10.31 -0.60 -19.98
N ALA A 47 -9.49 -1.52 -19.47
CA ALA A 47 -9.04 -1.46 -18.09
C ALA A 47 -8.22 -0.18 -17.85
N GLN A 48 -8.52 0.50 -16.75
CA GLN A 48 -7.83 1.71 -16.35
C GLN A 48 -6.42 1.40 -15.83
N LYS A 49 -5.46 2.27 -16.15
CA LYS A 49 -4.13 2.22 -15.55
C LYS A 49 -4.27 2.70 -14.09
N GLN A 50 -3.79 1.90 -13.15
CA GLN A 50 -4.01 2.16 -11.72
C GLN A 50 -2.77 1.93 -10.86
N LEU A 51 -2.67 2.74 -9.80
CA LEU A 51 -1.78 2.59 -8.65
C LEU A 51 -2.63 2.16 -7.46
N SER A 52 -2.74 0.84 -7.26
CA SER A 52 -3.49 0.21 -6.17
C SER A 52 -2.90 -1.17 -5.89
N LYS A 53 -3.33 -1.84 -4.81
CA LYS A 53 -2.95 -3.25 -4.54
C LYS A 53 -3.41 -4.26 -5.60
N GLU A 54 -4.19 -3.85 -6.58
CA GLU A 54 -4.81 -4.76 -7.53
C GLU A 54 -3.80 -5.50 -8.40
N PHE A 55 -2.66 -4.89 -8.77
CA PHE A 55 -1.66 -5.60 -9.58
C PHE A 55 -1.04 -6.79 -8.82
N VAL A 56 -0.85 -6.66 -7.50
CA VAL A 56 -0.35 -7.78 -6.67
C VAL A 56 -1.39 -8.88 -6.60
N ARG A 57 -2.68 -8.52 -6.43
CA ARG A 57 -3.78 -9.49 -6.43
C ARG A 57 -3.86 -10.24 -7.76
N GLN A 58 -3.81 -9.52 -8.87
CA GLN A 58 -3.85 -10.13 -10.21
C GLN A 58 -2.65 -11.04 -10.45
N TRP A 59 -1.46 -10.65 -9.99
CA TRP A 59 -0.28 -11.52 -10.05
C TRP A 59 -0.43 -12.78 -9.19
N LEU A 60 -0.96 -12.66 -7.96
CA LEU A 60 -1.23 -13.82 -7.12
C LEU A 60 -2.24 -14.76 -7.80
N ILE A 61 -3.33 -14.21 -8.33
CA ILE A 61 -4.36 -14.96 -9.07
C ILE A 61 -3.75 -15.67 -10.29
N SER A 62 -2.92 -14.98 -11.08
CA SER A 62 -2.28 -15.57 -12.25
C SER A 62 -1.28 -16.68 -11.89
N ASN A 63 -0.76 -16.66 -10.66
CA ASN A 63 0.11 -17.69 -10.09
C ASN A 63 -0.66 -18.71 -9.24
N GLY A 64 -1.98 -18.79 -9.40
CA GLY A 64 -2.81 -19.84 -8.80
C GLY A 64 -3.14 -19.62 -7.32
N PHE A 65 -2.95 -18.41 -6.80
CA PHE A 65 -3.20 -18.09 -5.39
C PHE A 65 -4.34 -17.09 -5.21
N GLN A 66 -5.36 -17.53 -4.47
CA GLN A 66 -6.54 -16.74 -4.08
C GLN A 66 -6.82 -16.83 -2.58
N GLY A 67 -5.93 -17.45 -1.80
CA GLY A 67 -6.09 -17.66 -0.37
C GLY A 67 -7.08 -18.78 -0.01
N LEU A 68 -7.30 -19.73 -0.92
CA LEU A 68 -8.13 -20.90 -0.65
C LEU A 68 -7.35 -21.95 0.15
N GLU A 69 -8.07 -22.79 0.89
CA GLU A 69 -7.48 -23.88 1.68
C GLU A 69 -6.62 -24.80 0.80
N GLY A 70 -5.43 -25.16 1.29
CA GLY A 70 -4.48 -26.01 0.58
C GLY A 70 -3.64 -25.30 -0.49
N GLN A 71 -3.84 -24.00 -0.74
CA GLN A 71 -2.97 -23.22 -1.63
C GLN A 71 -1.70 -22.77 -0.91
N THR A 72 -0.58 -22.80 -1.64
CA THR A 72 0.70 -22.23 -1.20
C THR A 72 0.88 -20.86 -1.85
N VAL A 73 1.32 -19.88 -1.07
CA VAL A 73 1.65 -18.55 -1.60
C VAL A 73 2.82 -18.70 -2.58
N PRO A 74 2.68 -18.24 -3.83
CA PRO A 74 3.78 -18.29 -4.79
C PRO A 74 4.91 -17.37 -4.35
N GLU A 75 6.14 -17.84 -4.52
CA GLU A 75 7.33 -17.07 -4.22
C GLU A 75 7.43 -15.87 -5.17
N MET A 76 7.57 -14.67 -4.60
CA MET A 76 7.86 -13.47 -5.39
C MET A 76 9.36 -13.32 -5.53
N SER A 77 9.86 -13.33 -6.77
CA SER A 77 11.26 -13.00 -7.03
C SER A 77 11.60 -11.58 -6.55
N ASP A 78 12.84 -11.34 -6.13
CA ASP A 78 13.32 -10.01 -5.74
C ASP A 78 13.02 -8.93 -6.79
N ALA A 79 13.19 -9.26 -8.07
CA ALA A 79 12.87 -8.35 -9.17
C ALA A 79 11.39 -7.93 -9.17
N TYR A 80 10.48 -8.87 -8.93
CA TYR A 80 9.05 -8.56 -8.83
C TYR A 80 8.74 -7.73 -7.57
N ILE A 81 9.35 -8.07 -6.43
CA ILE A 81 9.24 -7.29 -5.18
C ILE A 81 9.70 -5.85 -5.39
N GLU A 82 10.78 -5.63 -6.13
CA GLU A 82 11.24 -4.28 -6.47
C GLU A 82 10.18 -3.54 -7.29
N THR A 83 9.60 -4.15 -8.33
CA THR A 83 8.52 -3.48 -9.12
C THR A 83 7.28 -3.17 -8.29
N VAL A 84 6.97 -4.00 -7.30
CA VAL A 84 5.88 -3.75 -6.34
C VAL A 84 6.24 -2.51 -5.53
N SER A 85 7.46 -2.45 -4.99
CA SER A 85 7.94 -1.36 -4.14
C SER A 85 8.00 -0.02 -4.89
N GLU A 86 8.52 -0.03 -6.13
CA GLU A 86 8.57 1.14 -7.01
C GLU A 86 7.20 1.77 -7.25
N ARG A 87 6.13 0.97 -7.35
CA ARG A 87 4.76 1.52 -7.51
C ARG A 87 4.24 2.22 -6.25
N TYR A 88 4.61 1.74 -5.07
CA TYR A 88 4.25 2.41 -3.81
C TYR A 88 5.04 3.72 -3.67
N ILE A 89 6.31 3.70 -4.05
CA ILE A 89 7.17 4.88 -4.11
C ILE A 89 6.58 5.89 -5.09
N GLU A 90 6.27 5.48 -6.33
CA GLU A 90 5.65 6.34 -7.33
C GLU A 90 4.39 7.03 -6.79
N LEU A 91 3.51 6.30 -6.11
CA LEU A 91 2.31 6.90 -5.53
C LEU A 91 2.66 7.93 -4.45
N TYR A 92 3.56 7.59 -3.53
CA TYR A 92 4.02 8.51 -2.49
C TYR A 92 4.55 9.80 -3.12
N GLU A 93 5.50 9.70 -4.04
CA GLU A 93 6.15 10.87 -4.66
C GLU A 93 5.16 11.71 -5.47
N ASN A 94 4.16 11.09 -6.14
CA ASN A 94 3.12 11.81 -6.86
C ASN A 94 2.14 12.55 -5.93
N ILE A 95 1.84 11.98 -4.75
CA ILE A 95 0.89 12.58 -3.80
C ILE A 95 1.58 13.67 -2.97
N THR A 96 2.80 13.41 -2.48
CA THR A 96 3.52 14.32 -1.57
C THR A 96 4.36 15.35 -2.30
N GLY A 97 4.82 15.04 -3.52
CA GLY A 97 5.83 15.84 -4.24
C GLY A 97 7.24 15.70 -3.68
N GLU A 98 7.47 14.79 -2.73
CA GLU A 98 8.76 14.54 -2.09
C GLU A 98 9.38 13.26 -2.66
N THR A 99 10.71 13.23 -2.77
CA THR A 99 11.44 12.01 -3.14
C THR A 99 11.42 11.01 -1.99
N PHE A 100 11.07 9.76 -2.27
CA PHE A 100 11.08 8.73 -1.26
C PHE A 100 12.51 8.31 -0.91
N VAL A 101 12.84 8.29 0.37
CA VAL A 101 14.13 7.80 0.86
C VAL A 101 13.94 6.39 1.40
N LYS A 102 14.51 5.38 0.71
CA LYS A 102 14.49 4.00 1.19
C LYS A 102 15.22 3.89 2.53
N GLY A 103 14.57 3.28 3.51
CA GLY A 103 15.18 2.99 4.80
C GLY A 103 16.23 1.88 4.69
N ASP A 104 17.22 1.91 5.60
CA ASP A 104 18.18 0.82 5.74
C ASP A 104 17.47 -0.47 6.20
N VAL A 105 17.78 -1.58 5.53
CA VAL A 105 17.22 -2.91 5.76
C VAL A 105 18.28 -3.93 6.22
N GLY A 106 19.52 -3.51 6.47
CA GLY A 106 20.61 -4.41 6.86
C GLY A 106 20.42 -5.08 8.23
N ASN A 107 19.90 -4.34 9.22
CA ASN A 107 19.77 -4.81 10.61
C ASN A 107 18.34 -4.63 11.14
N ILE A 108 17.33 -5.14 10.41
CA ILE A 108 15.91 -4.93 10.75
C ILE A 108 15.59 -5.42 12.17
N GLN A 109 16.07 -6.61 12.55
CA GLN A 109 15.77 -7.23 13.84
C GLN A 109 16.29 -6.36 15.00
N GLU A 110 17.56 -5.95 14.96
CA GLU A 110 18.14 -5.09 15.99
C GLU A 110 17.43 -3.73 16.06
N ARG A 111 17.07 -3.14 14.91
CA ARG A 111 16.31 -1.88 14.87
C ARG A 111 14.94 -2.02 15.53
N ILE A 112 14.23 -3.12 15.28
CA ILE A 112 12.94 -3.40 15.92
C ILE A 112 13.14 -3.56 17.43
N GLU A 113 14.10 -4.38 17.84
CA GLU A 113 14.39 -4.65 19.26
C GLU A 113 14.72 -3.36 20.02
N SER A 114 15.65 -2.55 19.49
CA SER A 114 16.04 -1.27 20.11
C SER A 114 14.84 -0.35 20.31
N ASN A 115 14.04 -0.12 19.27
CA ASN A 115 12.88 0.77 19.34
C ASN A 115 11.83 0.28 20.36
N VAL A 116 11.61 -1.04 20.43
CA VAL A 116 10.68 -1.63 21.39
C VAL A 116 11.19 -1.46 22.82
N LEU A 117 12.46 -1.76 23.08
CA LEU A 117 13.08 -1.59 24.39
C LEU A 117 13.09 -0.12 24.83
N ASP A 118 13.41 0.81 23.93
CA ASP A 118 13.40 2.24 24.21
C ASP A 118 12.02 2.74 24.62
N TYR A 119 10.97 2.32 23.91
CA TYR A 119 9.58 2.67 24.26
C TYR A 119 9.19 2.13 25.65
N LEU A 120 9.51 0.86 25.93
CA LEU A 120 9.18 0.21 27.20
C LEU A 120 9.94 0.85 28.38
N ASN A 121 11.19 1.28 28.15
CA ASN A 121 12.00 1.95 29.16
C ASN A 121 11.57 3.40 29.41
N THR A 122 11.01 4.08 28.41
CA THR A 122 10.50 5.48 28.53
C THR A 122 9.09 5.53 29.12
N SER A 123 8.38 4.40 29.16
CA SER A 123 7.01 4.28 29.70
C SER A 123 6.97 3.89 31.19
N ASN A 124 8.13 3.81 31.85
CA ASN A 124 8.30 3.70 33.32
C ASN A 124 8.72 5.06 33.91
#